data_AF-A0A2N1HJ07-F1
#
_entry.id   AF-A0A2N1HJ07-F1
#
_cell.length_a   1.000
_cell.length_b   1.000
_cell.length_c   1.000
_cell.angle_alpha   90.00
_cell.angle_beta   90.00
_cell.angle_gamma   90.00
#
_symmetry.space_group_name_H-M   'P 1'
#
loop_
_entity.id
_entity.type
_entity.pdbx_description
1 polymer ?
#
loop_
_entity_poly.entity_id
_entity_poly.type
_entity_poly.pdbx_seq_one_letter_code
_entity_poly.pdbx_strand_id
1 'polypeptide(L)'
;MSIIKLLSLSLIVLLSACGASQPPPYQKDRTPEDRDQYSGAEGLNQQQKDQTYLMDKELSDKCTAAKIDLAITEADNNASEIKKQNDLISSTCI
;
A
#
# COMPACT_ATOMS: atom_id res chain seq x y z
N MET A 1 27.08 -49.03 1.57
CA MET A 1 26.38 -47.82 2.05
C MET A 1 25.09 -47.70 1.24
N SER A 2 23.95 -48.14 1.78
CA SER A 2 22.70 -48.28 1.00
C SER A 2 22.19 -46.94 0.47
N ILE A 3 21.74 -46.92 -0.80
CA ILE A 3 21.15 -45.76 -1.51
C ILE A 3 20.09 -45.02 -0.68
N ILE A 4 19.34 -45.76 0.14
CA ILE A 4 18.34 -45.23 1.08
C ILE A 4 18.96 -44.23 2.08
N LYS A 5 20.19 -44.48 2.58
CA LYS A 5 20.89 -43.57 3.50
C LYS A 5 21.34 -42.26 2.83
N LEU A 6 21.71 -42.32 1.55
CA LEU A 6 22.09 -41.13 0.76
C LEU A 6 20.87 -40.24 0.47
N LEU A 7 19.75 -40.84 0.09
CA LEU A 7 18.47 -40.14 -0.12
C LEU A 7 17.93 -39.49 1.15
N SER A 8 18.06 -40.18 2.29
CA SER A 8 17.66 -39.64 3.60
C SER A 8 18.47 -38.41 3.98
N LEU A 9 19.79 -38.44 3.71
CA LEU A 9 20.70 -37.34 4.03
C LEU A 9 20.47 -36.11 3.14
N SER A 10 20.21 -36.31 1.84
CA SER A 10 19.85 -35.21 0.94
C SER A 10 18.53 -34.53 1.34
N LEU A 11 17.56 -35.30 1.85
CA LEU A 11 16.27 -34.75 2.27
C LEU A 11 16.42 -33.84 3.50
N ILE A 12 17.24 -34.24 4.48
CA ILE A 12 17.50 -33.44 5.69
C ILE A 12 18.18 -32.11 5.34
N VAL A 13 19.12 -32.11 4.40
CA VAL A 13 19.79 -30.87 3.93
C VAL A 13 18.79 -29.94 3.25
N LEU A 14 17.88 -30.46 2.43
CA LEU A 14 16.85 -29.66 1.75
C LEU A 14 15.84 -29.04 2.73
N LEU A 15 15.45 -29.72 3.81
CA LEU A 15 14.54 -29.15 4.82
C LEU A 15 15.19 -28.03 5.66
N SER A 16 16.52 -28.06 5.85
CA SER A 16 17.22 -27.03 6.63
C SER A 16 17.22 -25.64 5.96
N ALA A 17 16.96 -25.57 4.65
CA ALA A 17 16.87 -24.31 3.91
C ALA A 17 15.55 -23.55 4.15
N CYS A 18 14.51 -24.18 4.70
CA CYS A 18 13.21 -23.54 4.91
C CYS A 18 13.22 -22.54 6.10
N GLY A 19 14.19 -22.65 7.02
CA GLY A 19 14.31 -21.77 8.19
C GLY A 19 15.17 -20.52 7.99
N ALA A 20 15.95 -20.45 6.91
CA ALA A 20 16.91 -19.36 6.68
C ALA A 20 16.26 -18.07 6.15
N SER A 21 15.01 -18.11 5.72
CA SER A 21 14.29 -16.97 5.14
C SER A 21 13.14 -16.52 6.05
N GLN A 22 13.44 -16.09 7.27
CA GLN A 22 12.46 -15.31 8.02
C GLN A 22 12.44 -13.89 7.42
N PRO A 23 11.29 -13.42 6.93
CA PRO A 23 11.20 -12.06 6.43
C PRO A 23 11.46 -11.09 7.59
N PRO A 24 12.03 -9.91 7.31
CA PRO A 24 12.30 -8.93 8.35
C PRO A 24 11.01 -8.53 9.07
N PRO A 25 11.07 -8.17 10.37
CA PRO A 25 9.88 -7.83 11.14
C PRO A 25 9.15 -6.65 10.51
N TYR A 26 7.82 -6.61 10.69
CA TYR A 26 7.02 -5.46 10.28
C TYR A 26 7.52 -4.17 10.97
N GLN A 27 7.67 -3.11 10.17
CA GLN A 27 8.37 -1.89 10.56
C GLN A 27 7.48 -0.94 11.37
N LYS A 28 7.03 -1.33 12.56
CA LYS A 28 6.00 -0.63 13.35
C LYS A 28 6.16 0.89 13.50
N ASP A 29 7.38 1.39 13.60
CA ASP A 29 7.66 2.80 13.90
C ASP A 29 7.65 3.73 12.68
N ARG A 30 7.47 3.19 11.46
CA ARG A 30 7.33 4.01 10.25
C ARG A 30 5.90 4.55 10.09
N THR A 31 5.76 5.62 9.33
CA THR A 31 4.47 6.11 8.83
C THR A 31 3.93 5.14 7.76
N PRO A 32 2.61 5.13 7.48
CA PRO A 32 2.05 4.34 6.39
C PRO A 32 2.72 4.59 5.03
N GLU A 33 3.13 5.83 4.74
CA GLU A 33 3.78 6.22 3.49
C GLU A 33 5.18 5.62 3.31
N ASP A 34 5.92 5.43 4.40
CA ASP A 34 7.32 5.00 4.38
C ASP A 34 7.49 3.50 4.71
N ARG A 35 6.38 2.79 4.91
CA ARG A 35 6.40 1.39 5.36
C ARG A 35 6.31 0.39 4.22
N ASP A 36 7.34 -0.43 4.09
CA ASP A 36 7.49 -1.40 3.00
C ASP A 36 7.53 -2.88 3.44
N GLN A 37 7.50 -3.17 4.75
CA GLN A 37 7.56 -4.53 5.29
C GLN A 37 6.41 -4.84 6.23
N TYR A 38 5.66 -5.91 5.94
CA TYR A 38 4.41 -6.32 6.61
C TYR A 38 4.39 -7.78 7.08
N SER A 39 5.52 -8.26 7.60
CA SER A 39 5.67 -9.66 8.02
C SER A 39 4.85 -10.03 9.25
N GLY A 40 4.33 -11.26 9.27
CA GLY A 40 3.57 -11.82 10.39
C GLY A 40 2.12 -11.33 10.47
N ALA A 41 1.36 -11.88 11.42
CA ALA A 41 -0.07 -11.57 11.57
C ALA A 41 -0.32 -10.09 11.88
N GLU A 42 0.51 -9.48 12.73
CA GLU A 42 0.43 -8.05 13.04
C GLU A 42 0.75 -7.19 11.81
N GLY A 43 1.75 -7.58 11.02
CA GLY A 43 2.11 -6.89 9.79
C GLY A 43 0.97 -6.91 8.77
N LEU A 44 0.33 -8.06 8.55
CA LEU A 44 -0.82 -8.16 7.64
C LEU A 44 -2.03 -7.33 8.12
N ASN A 45 -2.27 -7.29 9.43
CA ASN A 45 -3.33 -6.44 9.99
C ASN A 45 -2.99 -4.95 9.78
N GLN A 46 -1.73 -4.55 9.97
CA GLN A 46 -1.35 -3.19 9.65
C GLN A 46 -1.48 -2.90 8.16
N GLN A 47 -1.06 -3.81 7.28
CA GLN A 47 -1.12 -3.58 5.83
C GLN A 47 -2.52 -3.15 5.37
N GLN A 48 -3.57 -3.77 5.93
CA GLN A 48 -4.94 -3.38 5.64
C GLN A 48 -5.27 -1.96 6.12
N LYS A 49 -4.82 -1.59 7.32
CA LYS A 49 -5.02 -0.23 7.86
C LYS A 49 -4.27 0.82 7.06
N ASP A 50 -3.02 0.54 6.71
CA ASP A 50 -2.17 1.44 5.94
C ASP A 50 -2.73 1.59 4.52
N GLN A 51 -3.24 0.53 3.89
CA GLN A 51 -3.91 0.61 2.60
C GLN A 51 -5.17 1.49 2.64
N THR A 52 -6.04 1.30 3.63
CA THR A 52 -7.23 2.16 3.77
C THR A 52 -6.82 3.61 4.00
N TYR A 53 -5.86 3.86 4.91
CA TYR A 53 -5.35 5.21 5.17
C TYR A 53 -4.80 5.87 3.91
N LEU A 54 -3.96 5.17 3.15
CA LEU A 54 -3.32 5.71 1.95
C LEU A 54 -4.33 5.99 0.85
N MET A 55 -5.36 5.14 0.70
CA MET A 55 -6.47 5.38 -0.22
C MET A 55 -7.28 6.62 0.16
N ASP A 56 -7.65 6.75 1.45
CA ASP A 56 -8.40 7.91 1.95
C ASP A 56 -7.59 9.20 1.81
N LYS A 57 -6.29 9.13 2.10
CA LYS A 57 -5.34 10.24 1.92
C LYS A 57 -5.26 10.66 0.45
N GLU A 58 -5.05 9.71 -0.47
CA GLU A 58 -4.98 9.98 -1.91
C GLU A 58 -6.26 10.65 -2.41
N LEU A 59 -7.42 10.18 -1.92
CA LEU A 59 -8.71 10.75 -2.27
C LEU A 59 -8.87 12.18 -1.73
N SER A 60 -8.46 12.42 -0.49
CA SER A 60 -8.45 13.74 0.14
C SER A 60 -7.53 14.73 -0.60
N ASP A 61 -6.34 14.27 -1.00
CA ASP A 61 -5.37 15.07 -1.75
C ASP A 61 -5.94 15.45 -3.13
N LYS A 62 -6.55 14.50 -3.84
CA LYS A 62 -7.24 14.75 -5.12
C LYS A 62 -8.40 15.72 -4.97
N CYS A 63 -9.22 15.57 -3.93
CA CYS A 63 -10.31 16.49 -3.62
C CYS A 63 -9.78 17.91 -3.37
N THR A 64 -8.69 18.04 -2.62
CA THR A 64 -8.06 19.34 -2.33
C THR A 64 -7.54 19.99 -3.62
N ALA A 65 -6.85 19.24 -4.47
CA ALA A 65 -6.41 19.73 -5.78
C ALA A 65 -7.57 20.21 -6.65
N ALA A 66 -8.65 19.41 -6.75
CA ALA A 66 -9.83 19.77 -7.53
C ALA A 66 -10.50 21.07 -7.04
N LYS A 67 -10.53 21.31 -5.72
CA LYS A 67 -11.04 22.56 -5.13
C LYS A 67 -10.16 23.77 -5.45
N ILE A 68 -8.84 23.60 -5.42
CA ILE A 68 -7.90 24.66 -5.81
C ILE A 68 -8.08 25.00 -7.29
N ASP A 69 -8.16 23.99 -8.15
CA ASP A 69 -8.37 24.19 -9.58
C ASP A 69 -9.72 24.84 -9.88
N LEU A 70 -10.78 24.47 -9.15
CA LEU A 70 -12.07 25.15 -9.24
C LEU A 70 -11.91 26.65 -8.95
N ALA A 71 -11.26 27.03 -7.85
CA ALA A 71 -11.05 28.43 -7.50
C ALA A 71 -10.26 29.21 -8.57
N ILE A 72 -9.27 28.57 -9.22
CA ILE A 72 -8.53 29.17 -10.35
C ILE A 72 -9.46 29.36 -11.55
N THR A 73 -10.22 28.33 -11.94
CA THR A 73 -11.13 28.40 -13.09
C THR A 73 -12.30 29.37 -12.89
N GLU A 74 -12.76 29.55 -11.64
CA GLU A 74 -13.72 30.58 -11.26
C GLU A 74 -13.14 31.98 -11.45
N ALA A 75 -11.88 32.21 -11.05
CA ALA A 75 -11.19 33.48 -11.29
C ALA A 75 -11.04 33.78 -12.80
N ASP A 76 -10.80 32.75 -13.62
CA ASP A 76 -10.65 32.85 -15.07
C ASP A 76 -11.98 32.90 -15.84
N ASN A 77 -13.14 32.84 -15.16
CA ASN A 77 -14.49 32.82 -15.74
C ASN A 77 -14.72 31.71 -16.80
N ASN A 78 -14.04 30.57 -16.68
CA ASN A 78 -14.17 29.46 -17.62
C ASN A 78 -15.33 28.52 -17.22
N ALA A 79 -16.55 28.85 -17.65
CA ALA A 79 -17.77 28.13 -17.28
C ALA A 79 -17.75 26.61 -17.58
N SER A 80 -17.11 26.19 -18.67
CA SER A 80 -17.01 24.75 -19.00
C SER A 80 -16.10 23.98 -18.05
N GLU A 81 -14.97 24.57 -17.64
CA GLU A 81 -14.07 23.93 -16.68
C GLU A 81 -14.63 23.98 -15.26
N ILE A 82 -15.34 25.06 -14.88
CA ILE A 82 -16.06 25.13 -13.59
C ILE A 82 -17.01 23.95 -13.41
N LYS A 83 -17.80 23.61 -14.44
CA LYS A 83 -18.72 22.47 -14.37
C LYS A 83 -17.96 21.15 -14.16
N LYS A 84 -16.89 20.95 -14.92
CA LYS A 84 -16.05 19.74 -14.83
C LYS A 84 -15.39 19.59 -13.46
N GLN A 85 -14.90 20.67 -12.86
CA GLN A 85 -14.31 20.63 -11.52
C GLN A 85 -15.36 20.38 -10.44
N ASN A 86 -16.57 20.91 -10.58
CA ASN A 86 -17.68 20.56 -9.68
C ASN A 86 -18.07 19.08 -9.76
N ASP A 87 -18.15 18.51 -10.96
CA ASP A 87 -18.42 17.08 -11.15
C ASP A 87 -17.30 16.20 -10.55
N LEU A 88 -16.04 16.62 -10.71
CA LEU A 88 -14.87 15.95 -10.12
C LEU A 88 -14.90 16.01 -8.58
N ILE A 89 -15.18 17.18 -8.01
CA ILE A 89 -15.33 17.37 -6.56
C ILE A 89 -16.45 16.48 -6.03
N SER A 90 -17.61 16.43 -6.69
CA SER A 90 -18.74 15.61 -6.26
C SER A 90 -18.46 14.11 -6.29
N SER A 91 -17.54 13.65 -7.14
CA SER A 91 -17.20 12.23 -7.27
C SER A 91 -15.98 11.82 -6.42
N THR A 92 -15.12 12.77 -6.06
CA THR A 92 -13.83 12.52 -5.39
C THR A 92 -13.88 12.90 -3.92
N CYS A 93 -14.58 13.98 -3.55
CA CYS A 93 -14.66 14.40 -2.16
C CYS A 93 -15.76 13.61 -1.42
N ILE A 94 -15.36 12.66 -0.58
CA ILE A 94 -16.24 11.92 0.36
C ILE A 94 -16.33 12.66 1.69
#